data_AF-A0AAD2FWF7-F1
#
_entry.id   AF-A0AAD2FWF7-F1
#
_cell.length_a   1.000
_cell.length_b   1.000
_cell.length_c   1.000
_cell.angle_alpha   90.00
_cell.angle_beta   90.00
_cell.angle_gamma   90.00
#
_symmetry.space_group_name_H-M   'P 1'
#
loop_
_entity.id
_entity.type
_entity.pdbx_description
1 polymer ?
#
loop_
_entity_poly.entity_id
_entity_poly.type
_entity_poly.pdbx_seq_one_letter_code
_entity_poly.pdbx_strand_id
1 'polypeptide(L)'
;MENSWLQRLMNGPGSPLVPHVSAENTPRGTTSQELDLFLASSMAQLDVQQRETVLEELHGIRNSENPESNPASVDLWLQLLNTHLQSIKRGTVYETAEAIDRTYVTSRKFRMMFLRANRYDSQAAAAQMIKFLELKRSIFGQEKLTRKITLADLNVDDKKYLESGAAQISTKRDRSGRAIFLVFPSLRSEETTAEVETVLRARYYVLMNMMESEEHQRNGIILIYFGALASHRNQHASNSGLLWDLPVFYAGLHCCFNSLAAYILISVAVLRLPFAMRPRMRVHYGSCTDCLYKLSSFGIPKEAILNDSNEPDLMDHLQWYRHRQELELTYVSDSDTDMQSLASTHTIIPRPGDVLFGPGSRKNEGNILMRNLVLTVLTEYNESTKRDKMQLTKTIIDEITKKGGRFLKQNEDTKEWEEANHTEASRKIAHTFRNIRRPSRAKNKS
;
A
#
# COMPACT_ATOMS: atom_id res chain seq x y z
N MET A 1 6.46 8.20 -46.08
CA MET A 1 6.32 7.19 -45.01
C MET A 1 7.22 7.67 -43.88
N GLU A 2 6.74 8.14 -42.74
CA GLU A 2 5.78 7.52 -41.83
C GLU A 2 5.01 8.58 -41.03
N ASN A 3 3.67 8.48 -40.97
CA ASN A 3 2.82 9.28 -40.09
C ASN A 3 3.24 9.05 -38.63
N SER A 4 3.27 10.10 -37.80
CA SER A 4 3.58 9.99 -36.36
C SER A 4 2.74 8.88 -35.74
N TRP A 5 3.36 8.00 -34.96
CA TRP A 5 2.67 6.86 -34.34
C TRP A 5 1.53 7.35 -33.43
N LEU A 6 1.68 8.52 -32.80
CA LEU A 6 0.64 9.21 -32.03
C LEU A 6 -0.50 9.69 -32.93
N GLN A 7 -0.22 10.26 -34.10
CA GLN A 7 -1.26 10.62 -35.07
C GLN A 7 -2.00 9.39 -35.61
N ARG A 8 -1.30 8.27 -35.85
CA ARG A 8 -1.95 7.00 -36.26
C ARG A 8 -2.86 6.46 -35.15
N LEU A 9 -2.47 6.59 -33.89
CA LEU A 9 -3.27 6.19 -32.73
C LEU A 9 -4.46 7.12 -32.49
N MET A 10 -4.28 8.43 -32.63
CA MET A 10 -5.37 9.39 -32.49
C MET A 10 -6.37 9.33 -33.64
N ASN A 11 -5.98 8.88 -34.83
CA ASN A 11 -6.87 8.79 -36.00
C ASN A 11 -7.47 7.37 -36.20
N GLY A 12 -7.36 6.47 -35.22
CA GLY A 12 -7.99 5.14 -35.27
C GLY A 12 -9.51 5.16 -35.07
N PRO A 13 -10.24 4.12 -35.48
CA PRO A 13 -11.69 4.06 -35.37
C PRO A 13 -12.12 4.04 -33.89
N GLY A 14 -12.72 5.15 -33.43
CA GLY A 14 -13.17 5.34 -32.04
C GLY A 14 -12.66 6.61 -31.35
N SER A 15 -11.79 7.41 -31.98
CA SER A 15 -11.29 8.66 -31.39
C SER A 15 -12.25 9.84 -31.57
N PRO A 16 -12.41 10.72 -30.57
CA PRO A 16 -13.12 11.99 -30.75
C PRO A 16 -12.34 12.90 -31.71
N LEU A 17 -13.06 13.49 -32.67
CA LEU A 17 -12.53 14.39 -33.69
C LEU A 17 -11.83 15.58 -33.05
N VAL A 18 -10.51 15.68 -33.22
CA VAL A 18 -9.74 16.90 -32.93
C VAL A 18 -9.85 17.83 -34.14
N PRO A 19 -10.07 19.15 -33.98
CA PRO A 19 -10.15 20.06 -35.12
C PRO A 19 -8.84 20.06 -35.91
N HIS A 20 -8.96 19.99 -37.24
CA HIS A 20 -7.83 20.06 -38.16
C HIS A 20 -7.11 21.41 -38.02
N VAL A 21 -5.90 21.38 -37.46
CA VAL A 21 -4.94 22.49 -37.58
C VAL A 21 -4.10 22.23 -38.83
N SER A 22 -4.12 23.19 -39.75
CA SER A 22 -3.37 23.19 -41.01
C SER A 22 -1.88 22.94 -40.79
N ALA A 23 -1.35 21.91 -41.43
CA ALA A 23 0.01 21.42 -41.27
C ALA A 23 0.97 22.15 -42.21
N GLU A 24 1.46 23.33 -41.82
CA GLU A 24 2.66 23.91 -42.44
C GLU A 24 3.59 24.48 -41.36
N ASN A 25 4.82 23.94 -41.33
CA ASN A 25 6.00 24.44 -40.62
C ASN A 25 6.00 24.50 -39.08
N THR A 26 5.76 23.37 -38.40
CA THR A 26 6.16 23.20 -36.98
C THR A 26 7.36 22.24 -36.87
N PRO A 27 8.47 22.62 -36.21
CA PRO A 27 9.60 21.71 -35.99
C PRO A 27 9.13 20.47 -35.22
N ARG A 28 9.44 19.27 -35.73
CA ARG A 28 9.03 17.99 -35.12
C ARG A 28 9.72 17.82 -33.78
N GLY A 29 8.95 17.84 -32.70
CA GLY A 29 9.45 17.63 -31.35
C GLY A 29 9.86 16.19 -31.08
N THR A 30 10.68 15.97 -30.05
CA THR A 30 10.97 14.62 -29.52
C THR A 30 9.69 13.94 -29.01
N THR A 31 9.68 12.61 -28.88
CA THR A 31 8.54 11.86 -28.30
C THR A 31 8.12 12.38 -26.92
N SER A 32 9.07 12.97 -26.17
CA SER A 32 8.76 13.63 -24.91
C SER A 32 7.94 14.91 -25.08
N GLN A 33 8.34 15.75 -26.03
CA GLN A 33 7.64 17.01 -26.33
C GLN A 33 6.22 16.74 -26.87
N GLU A 34 6.02 15.68 -27.64
CA GLU A 34 4.68 15.31 -28.12
C GLU A 34 3.74 14.92 -26.97
N LEU A 35 4.20 14.17 -25.96
CA LEU A 35 3.40 13.83 -24.79
C LEU A 35 3.10 15.04 -23.92
N ASP A 36 4.09 15.91 -23.71
CA ASP A 36 3.93 17.16 -22.96
C ASP A 36 2.89 18.05 -23.65
N LEU A 37 2.92 18.16 -24.98
CA LEU A 37 1.91 18.87 -25.77
C LEU A 37 0.52 18.23 -25.63
N PHE A 38 0.41 16.90 -25.63
CA PHE A 38 -0.86 16.22 -25.41
C PHE A 38 -1.44 16.52 -24.02
N LEU A 39 -0.63 16.44 -22.96
CA LEU A 39 -1.05 16.79 -21.61
C LEU A 39 -1.42 18.28 -21.50
N ALA A 40 -0.63 19.16 -22.10
CA ALA A 40 -0.90 20.60 -22.17
C ALA A 40 -2.21 20.91 -22.91
N SER A 41 -2.55 20.15 -23.96
CA SER A 41 -3.82 20.31 -24.69
C SER A 41 -5.04 19.99 -23.81
N SER A 42 -4.89 19.09 -22.83
CA SER A 42 -5.95 18.81 -21.85
C SER A 42 -6.12 19.98 -20.86
N MET A 43 -5.01 20.63 -20.47
CA MET A 43 -5.06 21.86 -19.65
C MET A 43 -5.69 23.06 -20.38
N ALA A 44 -5.48 23.15 -21.69
CA ALA A 44 -6.02 24.23 -22.52
C ALA A 44 -7.56 24.16 -22.67
N GLN A 45 -8.15 22.97 -22.52
CA GLN A 45 -9.60 22.75 -22.58
C GLN A 45 -10.33 23.11 -21.27
N LEU A 46 -9.60 23.36 -20.18
CA LEU A 46 -10.17 23.86 -18.93
C LEU A 46 -10.43 25.36 -19.03
N ASP A 47 -11.44 25.85 -18.31
CA ASP A 47 -11.59 27.28 -18.08
C ASP A 47 -10.45 27.83 -17.21
N VAL A 48 -10.36 29.17 -17.11
CA VAL A 48 -9.25 29.84 -16.40
C VAL A 48 -9.20 29.43 -14.93
N GLN A 49 -10.34 29.42 -14.24
CA GLN A 49 -10.41 29.11 -12.81
C GLN A 49 -10.09 27.65 -12.52
N GLN A 50 -10.60 26.73 -13.34
CA GLN A 50 -10.27 25.31 -13.27
C GLN A 50 -8.78 25.07 -13.51
N ARG A 51 -8.19 25.77 -14.48
CA ARG A 51 -6.77 25.65 -14.80
C ARG A 51 -5.88 26.13 -13.64
N GLU A 52 -6.21 27.28 -13.06
CA GLU A 52 -5.52 27.82 -11.87
C GLU A 52 -5.62 26.83 -10.70
N THR A 53 -6.83 26.36 -10.40
CA THR A 53 -7.05 25.37 -9.32
C THR A 53 -6.20 24.12 -9.52
N VAL A 54 -6.16 23.56 -10.74
CA VAL A 54 -5.36 22.38 -11.05
C VAL A 54 -3.85 22.65 -10.88
N LEU A 55 -3.37 23.82 -11.32
CA LEU A 55 -1.96 24.17 -11.18
C LEU A 55 -1.58 24.37 -9.71
N GLU A 56 -2.40 25.09 -8.95
CA GLU A 56 -2.22 25.26 -7.51
C GLU A 56 -2.17 23.92 -6.80
N GLU A 57 -3.14 23.04 -7.06
CA GLU A 57 -3.15 21.67 -6.54
C GLU A 57 -1.87 20.94 -6.94
N LEU A 58 -1.48 20.94 -8.21
CA LEU A 58 -0.30 20.19 -8.66
C LEU A 58 1.00 20.69 -8.02
N HIS A 59 1.13 22.00 -7.78
CA HIS A 59 2.31 22.59 -7.15
C HIS A 59 2.24 22.63 -5.62
N GLY A 60 1.19 22.08 -5.02
CA GLY A 60 1.00 22.05 -3.58
C GLY A 60 0.80 23.44 -2.98
N ILE A 61 0.06 24.30 -3.67
CA ILE A 61 -0.46 25.54 -3.10
C ILE A 61 -1.74 25.20 -2.34
N ARG A 62 -1.75 25.49 -1.03
CA ARG A 62 -2.82 25.06 -0.13
C ARG A 62 -4.04 25.96 -0.29
N ASN A 63 -5.17 25.37 -0.67
CA ASN A 63 -6.46 26.03 -0.53
C ASN A 63 -6.95 25.87 0.92
N SER A 64 -7.30 26.98 1.57
CA SER A 64 -7.77 27.02 2.97
C SER A 64 -9.25 26.75 3.14
N GLU A 65 -10.02 26.69 2.05
CA GLU A 65 -11.47 26.48 2.13
C GLU A 65 -11.81 25.04 2.53
N ASN A 66 -12.54 24.89 3.63
CA ASN A 66 -13.15 23.62 4.02
C ASN A 66 -14.63 23.61 3.62
N PRO A 67 -15.00 23.01 2.47
CA PRO A 67 -16.39 22.98 1.99
C PRO A 67 -17.32 22.20 2.95
N GLU A 68 -16.78 21.32 3.79
CA GLU A 68 -17.54 20.58 4.81
C GLU A 68 -17.83 21.39 6.08
N SER A 69 -17.40 22.66 6.16
CA SER A 69 -17.67 23.53 7.31
C SER A 69 -19.15 23.89 7.47
N ASN A 70 -19.93 23.82 6.39
CA ASN A 70 -21.38 23.99 6.42
C ASN A 70 -22.10 22.62 6.41
N PRO A 71 -22.73 22.19 7.51
CA PRO A 71 -23.44 20.92 7.59
C PRO A 71 -24.56 20.77 6.54
N ALA A 72 -25.25 21.87 6.21
CA ALA A 72 -26.33 21.85 5.22
C ALA A 72 -25.82 21.50 3.82
N SER A 73 -24.63 21.95 3.45
CA SER A 73 -24.00 21.58 2.18
C SER A 73 -23.71 20.07 2.13
N VAL A 74 -23.20 19.52 3.24
CA VAL A 74 -22.88 18.09 3.32
C VAL A 74 -24.13 17.23 3.19
N ASP A 75 -25.21 17.61 3.87
CA ASP A 75 -26.47 16.87 3.79
C ASP A 75 -27.11 16.98 2.39
N LEU A 76 -27.01 18.14 1.74
CA LEU A 76 -27.44 18.32 0.35
C LEU A 76 -26.66 17.38 -0.60
N TRP A 77 -25.33 17.32 -0.51
CA TRP A 77 -24.53 16.44 -1.38
C TRP A 77 -24.87 14.96 -1.15
N LEU A 78 -25.07 14.54 0.09
CA LEU A 78 -25.48 13.16 0.39
C LEU A 78 -26.87 12.85 -0.16
N GLN A 79 -27.80 13.81 -0.12
CA GLN A 79 -29.14 13.67 -0.69
C GLN A 79 -29.08 13.57 -2.22
N LEU A 80 -28.31 14.46 -2.88
CA LEU A 80 -28.11 14.44 -4.33
C LEU A 80 -27.41 13.14 -4.78
N LEU A 81 -26.37 12.70 -4.07
CA LEU A 81 -25.70 11.43 -4.32
C LEU A 81 -26.70 10.27 -4.28
N ASN A 82 -27.56 10.25 -3.27
CA ASN A 82 -28.60 9.22 -3.16
C ASN A 82 -29.57 9.27 -4.33
N THR A 83 -30.03 10.46 -4.75
CA THR A 83 -30.89 10.64 -5.93
C THR A 83 -30.23 10.09 -7.19
N HIS A 84 -28.96 10.42 -7.44
CA HIS A 84 -28.22 9.88 -8.58
C HIS A 84 -28.06 8.36 -8.51
N LEU A 85 -27.71 7.80 -7.34
CA LEU A 85 -27.62 6.35 -7.18
C LEU A 85 -28.94 5.65 -7.48
N GLN A 86 -30.08 6.18 -7.01
CA GLN A 86 -31.39 5.57 -7.30
C GLN A 86 -31.70 5.53 -8.80
N SER A 87 -31.22 6.50 -9.58
CA SER A 87 -31.48 6.53 -11.03
C SER A 87 -30.58 5.57 -11.83
N ILE A 88 -29.38 5.24 -11.33
CA ILE A 88 -28.40 4.44 -12.08
C ILE A 88 -28.11 3.05 -11.48
N LYS A 89 -28.59 2.72 -10.28
CA LYS A 89 -28.19 1.48 -9.59
C LYS A 89 -28.76 0.19 -10.18
N ARG A 90 -29.91 0.23 -10.85
CA ARG A 90 -30.63 -0.97 -11.29
C ARG A 90 -29.80 -1.79 -12.27
N GLY A 91 -29.66 -3.09 -12.01
CA GLY A 91 -28.86 -4.02 -12.81
C GLY A 91 -27.35 -3.89 -12.62
N THR A 92 -26.89 -3.11 -11.62
CA THR A 92 -25.46 -2.91 -11.35
C THR A 92 -25.03 -3.61 -10.07
N VAL A 93 -23.71 -3.71 -9.86
CA VAL A 93 -23.13 -4.29 -8.63
C VAL A 93 -23.52 -3.52 -7.37
N TYR A 94 -23.89 -2.23 -7.50
CA TYR A 94 -24.41 -1.48 -6.37
C TYR A 94 -25.73 -2.05 -5.86
N GLU A 95 -26.65 -2.45 -6.75
CA GLU A 95 -27.91 -3.09 -6.33
C GLU A 95 -27.64 -4.41 -5.62
N THR A 96 -26.66 -5.20 -6.10
CA THR A 96 -26.22 -6.42 -5.42
C THR A 96 -25.62 -6.13 -4.05
N ALA A 97 -24.73 -5.15 -3.93
CA ALA A 97 -24.13 -4.77 -2.65
C ALA A 97 -25.16 -4.21 -1.67
N GLU A 98 -26.13 -3.41 -2.15
CA GLU A 98 -27.25 -2.90 -1.34
C GLU A 98 -28.15 -4.03 -0.84
N ALA A 99 -28.35 -5.09 -1.64
CA ALA A 99 -29.10 -6.27 -1.22
C ALA A 99 -28.35 -7.13 -0.19
N ILE A 100 -27.00 -7.20 -0.28
CA ILE A 100 -26.16 -7.92 0.69
C ILE A 100 -26.11 -7.18 2.03
N ASP A 101 -25.76 -5.88 2.00
CA ASP A 101 -25.70 -5.05 3.19
C ASP A 101 -25.98 -3.59 2.83
N ARG A 102 -27.24 -3.21 3.02
CA ARG A 102 -27.71 -1.84 2.82
C ARG A 102 -27.02 -0.87 3.76
N THR A 103 -26.73 -1.26 5.00
CA THR A 103 -26.14 -0.36 6.00
C THR A 103 -24.73 0.06 5.60
N TYR A 104 -23.96 -0.85 5.02
CA TYR A 104 -22.62 -0.57 4.49
C TYR A 104 -22.65 0.49 3.38
N VAL A 105 -23.42 0.26 2.30
CA VAL A 105 -23.44 1.14 1.11
C VAL A 105 -24.19 2.45 1.34
N THR A 106 -25.03 2.52 2.38
CA THR A 106 -25.75 3.74 2.78
C THR A 106 -25.04 4.54 3.88
N SER A 107 -23.99 3.99 4.49
CA SER A 107 -23.29 4.65 5.58
C SER A 107 -22.70 6.00 5.15
N ARG A 108 -22.83 7.00 6.04
CA ARG A 108 -22.31 8.37 5.79
C ARG A 108 -20.81 8.34 5.50
N LYS A 109 -20.03 7.60 6.30
CA LYS A 109 -18.57 7.48 6.13
C LYS A 109 -18.18 6.93 4.76
N PHE A 110 -18.85 5.87 4.30
CA PHE A 110 -18.55 5.28 2.99
C PHE A 110 -18.88 6.26 1.86
N ARG A 111 -20.07 6.87 1.88
CA ARG A 111 -20.51 7.84 0.86
C ARG A 111 -19.67 9.11 0.80
N MET A 112 -19.27 9.65 1.96
CA MET A 112 -18.43 10.84 2.04
C MET A 112 -17.05 10.63 1.38
N MET A 113 -16.51 9.42 1.43
CA MET A 113 -15.24 9.10 0.76
C MET A 113 -15.30 9.38 -0.75
N PHE A 114 -16.40 8.98 -1.41
CA PHE A 114 -16.61 9.23 -2.85
C PHE A 114 -16.91 10.69 -3.16
N LEU A 115 -17.70 11.36 -2.32
CA LEU A 115 -17.95 12.80 -2.46
C LEU A 115 -16.63 13.57 -2.39
N ARG A 116 -15.80 13.33 -1.37
CA ARG A 116 -14.48 13.96 -1.22
C ARG A 116 -13.57 13.66 -2.42
N ALA A 117 -13.55 12.41 -2.89
CA ALA A 117 -12.77 11.98 -4.05
C ALA A 117 -13.16 12.70 -5.36
N ASN A 118 -14.43 13.10 -5.50
CA ASN A 118 -14.96 13.78 -6.69
C ASN A 118 -15.24 15.27 -6.46
N ARG A 119 -14.60 15.89 -5.45
CA ARG A 119 -14.80 17.32 -5.13
C ARG A 119 -16.28 17.71 -4.97
N TYR A 120 -17.03 16.82 -4.33
CA TYR A 120 -18.45 16.94 -4.00
C TYR A 120 -19.40 16.95 -5.21
N ASP A 121 -18.91 16.60 -6.41
CA ASP A 121 -19.78 16.24 -7.53
C ASP A 121 -20.51 14.94 -7.19
N SER A 122 -21.80 15.08 -6.86
CA SER A 122 -22.65 13.98 -6.42
C SER A 122 -22.96 12.98 -7.55
N GLN A 123 -22.98 13.43 -8.80
CA GLN A 123 -23.23 12.57 -9.97
C GLN A 123 -21.98 11.74 -10.28
N ALA A 124 -20.80 12.37 -10.31
CA ALA A 124 -19.54 11.68 -10.51
C ALA A 124 -19.26 10.68 -9.38
N ALA A 125 -19.54 11.07 -8.13
CA ALA A 125 -19.42 10.19 -6.97
C ALA A 125 -20.35 8.96 -7.07
N ALA A 126 -21.62 9.13 -7.48
CA ALA A 126 -22.54 8.01 -7.69
C ALA A 126 -22.00 7.02 -8.74
N ALA A 127 -21.51 7.54 -9.87
CA ALA A 127 -20.93 6.72 -10.92
C ALA A 127 -19.65 5.99 -10.46
N GLN A 128 -18.80 6.67 -9.69
CA GLN A 128 -17.58 6.06 -9.15
C GLN A 128 -17.87 4.98 -8.11
N MET A 129 -18.92 5.12 -7.28
CA MET A 129 -19.32 4.08 -6.33
C MET A 129 -19.64 2.74 -7.03
N ILE A 130 -20.31 2.79 -8.18
CA ILE A 130 -20.63 1.59 -8.97
C ILE A 130 -19.35 0.97 -9.53
N LYS A 131 -18.47 1.79 -10.12
CA LYS A 131 -17.18 1.32 -10.67
C LYS A 131 -16.27 0.74 -9.59
N PHE A 132 -16.23 1.36 -8.40
CA PHE A 132 -15.50 0.85 -7.25
C PHE A 132 -15.98 -0.53 -6.83
N LEU A 133 -17.30 -0.73 -6.72
CA LEU A 133 -17.85 -2.02 -6.34
C LEU A 133 -17.63 -3.07 -7.44
N GLU A 134 -17.71 -2.69 -8.71
CA GLU A 134 -17.37 -3.56 -9.84
C GLU A 134 -15.89 -4.00 -9.79
N LEU A 135 -14.97 -3.05 -9.60
CA LEU A 135 -13.55 -3.34 -9.41
C LEU A 135 -13.32 -4.25 -8.21
N LYS A 136 -13.98 -3.97 -7.07
CA LYS A 136 -13.85 -4.76 -5.86
C LYS A 136 -14.36 -6.19 -6.08
N ARG A 137 -15.50 -6.36 -6.76
CA ARG A 137 -16.04 -7.67 -7.13
C ARG A 137 -15.06 -8.43 -8.01
N SER A 138 -14.49 -7.78 -9.03
CA SER A 138 -13.64 -8.46 -10.01
C SER A 138 -12.34 -8.97 -9.40
N ILE A 139 -11.74 -8.25 -8.45
CA ILE A 139 -10.45 -8.64 -7.86
C ILE A 139 -10.57 -9.42 -6.54
N PHE A 140 -11.70 -9.34 -5.83
CA PHE A 140 -11.87 -9.97 -4.52
C PHE A 140 -13.06 -10.94 -4.41
N GLY A 141 -13.94 -11.00 -5.41
CA GLY A 141 -15.16 -11.79 -5.34
C GLY A 141 -16.35 -11.03 -4.76
N GLN A 142 -17.54 -11.60 -4.96
CA GLN A 142 -18.81 -10.99 -4.55
C GLN A 142 -18.99 -11.00 -3.02
N GLU A 143 -18.47 -12.01 -2.35
CA GLU A 143 -18.55 -12.21 -0.90
C GLU A 143 -17.83 -11.14 -0.08
N LYS A 144 -16.93 -10.37 -0.72
CA LYS A 144 -16.15 -9.30 -0.08
C LYS A 144 -16.65 -7.89 -0.41
N LEU A 145 -17.75 -7.75 -1.15
CA LEU A 145 -18.26 -6.46 -1.63
C LEU A 145 -18.55 -5.45 -0.52
N THR A 146 -19.20 -5.89 0.56
CA THR A 146 -19.72 -5.03 1.63
C THR A 146 -18.93 -5.11 2.93
N ARG A 147 -17.66 -5.54 2.88
CA ARG A 147 -16.77 -5.54 4.05
C ARG A 147 -15.43 -4.90 3.74
N LYS A 148 -14.73 -4.43 4.76
CA LYS A 148 -13.35 -3.96 4.60
C LYS A 148 -12.44 -5.13 4.21
N ILE A 149 -11.56 -4.91 3.22
CA ILE A 149 -10.53 -5.88 2.85
C ILE A 149 -9.38 -5.80 3.86
N THR A 150 -8.95 -6.95 4.35
CA THR A 150 -7.88 -7.12 5.34
C THR A 150 -6.72 -7.91 4.75
N LEU A 151 -5.60 -8.02 5.46
CA LEU A 151 -4.49 -8.90 5.12
C LEU A 151 -4.90 -10.38 5.07
N ALA A 152 -5.96 -10.79 5.78
CA ALA A 152 -6.49 -12.15 5.69
C ALA A 152 -7.15 -12.43 4.33
N ASP A 153 -7.64 -11.39 3.64
CA ASP A 153 -8.24 -11.51 2.32
C ASP A 153 -7.22 -11.58 1.17
N LEU A 154 -5.94 -11.31 1.47
CA LEU A 154 -4.83 -11.30 0.52
C LEU A 154 -4.12 -12.65 0.47
N ASN A 155 -3.80 -13.10 -0.74
CA ASN A 155 -3.06 -14.34 -0.94
C ASN A 155 -1.56 -14.17 -0.66
N VAL A 156 -0.79 -15.26 -0.80
CA VAL A 156 0.65 -15.27 -0.49
C VAL A 156 1.43 -14.31 -1.40
N ASP A 157 1.08 -14.23 -2.69
CA ASP A 157 1.79 -13.37 -3.63
C ASP A 157 1.44 -11.89 -3.46
N ASP A 158 0.19 -11.58 -3.08
CA ASP A 158 -0.25 -10.24 -2.70
C ASP A 158 0.58 -9.75 -1.50
N LYS A 159 0.77 -10.62 -0.50
CA LYS A 159 1.57 -10.33 0.70
C LYS A 159 3.06 -10.17 0.37
N LYS A 160 3.64 -11.03 -0.47
CA LYS A 160 5.02 -10.86 -0.96
C LYS A 160 5.21 -9.54 -1.69
N TYR A 161 4.22 -9.11 -2.49
CA TYR A 161 4.26 -7.79 -3.15
C TYR A 161 4.24 -6.65 -2.13
N LEU A 162 3.43 -6.75 -1.07
CA LEU A 162 3.46 -5.78 0.01
C LEU A 162 4.81 -5.80 0.74
N GLU A 163 5.34 -6.96 1.09
CA GLU A 163 6.64 -7.11 1.77
C GLU A 163 7.82 -6.56 0.95
N SER A 164 7.73 -6.58 -0.38
CA SER A 164 8.80 -6.09 -1.26
C SER A 164 8.97 -4.57 -1.22
N GLY A 165 7.97 -3.83 -0.72
CA GLY A 165 7.98 -2.37 -0.73
C GLY A 165 7.81 -1.75 -2.12
N ALA A 166 7.28 -2.49 -3.10
CA ALA A 166 7.00 -1.93 -4.43
C ALA A 166 5.88 -0.87 -4.44
N ALA A 167 5.04 -0.84 -3.41
CA ALA A 167 4.04 0.19 -3.17
C ALA A 167 4.13 0.65 -1.71
N GLN A 168 4.47 1.92 -1.48
CA GLN A 168 4.77 2.47 -0.15
C GLN A 168 3.97 3.73 0.13
N ILE A 169 3.79 4.02 1.41
CA ILE A 169 3.27 5.31 1.90
C ILE A 169 4.45 6.07 2.47
N SER A 170 4.76 7.24 1.93
CA SER A 170 5.82 8.08 2.46
C SER A 170 5.46 8.57 3.87
N THR A 171 6.44 8.55 4.78
CA THR A 171 6.32 9.22 6.09
C THR A 171 6.45 10.73 5.97
N LYS A 172 6.93 11.22 4.83
CA LYS A 172 6.99 12.64 4.49
C LYS A 172 5.76 13.06 3.67
N ARG A 173 5.58 14.36 3.55
CA ARG A 173 4.46 15.00 2.85
C ARG A 173 5.01 15.96 1.81
N ASP A 174 4.16 16.31 0.85
CA ASP A 174 4.49 17.42 -0.05
C ASP A 174 4.40 18.77 0.68
N ARG A 175 4.74 19.87 -0.01
CA ARG A 175 4.73 21.21 0.58
C ARG A 175 3.36 21.66 1.12
N SER A 176 2.27 21.06 0.64
CA SER A 176 0.89 21.33 1.08
C SER A 176 0.45 20.45 2.25
N GLY A 177 1.30 19.52 2.68
CA GLY A 177 1.00 18.56 3.73
C GLY A 177 0.23 17.33 3.24
N ARG A 178 0.17 17.06 1.93
CA ARG A 178 -0.52 15.87 1.41
C ARG A 178 0.33 14.62 1.54
N ALA A 179 -0.32 13.49 1.81
CA ALA A 179 0.34 12.19 1.81
C ALA A 179 0.81 11.80 0.40
N ILE A 180 1.91 11.08 0.35
CA ILE A 180 2.55 10.65 -0.90
C ILE A 180 2.50 9.13 -0.97
N PHE A 181 1.86 8.61 -2.02
CA PHE A 181 1.86 7.20 -2.39
C PHE A 181 2.94 6.95 -3.44
N LEU A 182 3.89 6.08 -3.11
CA LEU A 182 5.05 5.76 -3.92
C LEU A 182 4.88 4.38 -4.57
N VAL A 183 5.26 4.28 -5.84
CA VAL A 183 5.33 3.01 -6.56
C VAL A 183 6.72 2.84 -7.17
N PHE A 184 7.44 1.82 -6.72
CA PHE A 184 8.78 1.48 -7.20
C PHE A 184 8.73 0.18 -8.02
N PRO A 185 8.63 0.25 -9.36
CA PRO A 185 8.59 -0.95 -10.20
C PRO A 185 9.87 -1.80 -10.12
N SER A 186 10.98 -1.22 -9.69
CA SER A 186 12.27 -1.86 -9.45
C SER A 186 12.28 -2.84 -8.27
N LEU A 187 11.39 -2.65 -7.31
CA LEU A 187 11.30 -3.48 -6.10
C LEU A 187 10.35 -4.67 -6.26
N ARG A 188 9.89 -4.94 -7.49
CA ARG A 188 9.10 -6.14 -7.79
C ARG A 188 10.04 -7.33 -7.87
N SER A 189 9.74 -8.40 -7.13
CA SER A 189 10.54 -9.63 -7.19
C SER A 189 10.49 -10.25 -8.59
N GLU A 190 11.64 -10.71 -9.09
CA GLU A 190 11.76 -11.43 -10.38
C GLU A 190 11.13 -12.82 -10.34
N GLU A 191 11.05 -13.45 -9.15
CA GLU A 191 10.45 -14.77 -8.95
C GLU A 191 8.92 -14.72 -9.00
N THR A 192 8.35 -13.58 -8.62
CA THR A 192 6.94 -13.30 -8.88
C THR A 192 6.79 -12.79 -10.30
N THR A 193 6.34 -13.65 -11.21
CA THR A 193 5.42 -13.19 -12.27
C THR A 193 4.14 -12.73 -11.58
N ALA A 194 4.21 -11.62 -10.82
CA ALA A 194 3.06 -11.11 -10.11
C ALA A 194 2.04 -10.76 -11.18
N GLU A 195 1.04 -11.64 -11.29
CA GLU A 195 -0.09 -11.45 -12.19
C GLU A 195 -0.65 -10.06 -11.93
N VAL A 196 -1.19 -9.44 -12.98
CA VAL A 196 -1.72 -8.08 -12.90
C VAL A 196 -2.69 -7.96 -11.71
N GLU A 197 -3.46 -9.00 -11.43
CA GLU A 197 -4.36 -9.08 -10.28
C GLU A 197 -3.66 -8.96 -8.92
N THR A 198 -2.50 -9.58 -8.73
CA THR A 198 -1.73 -9.49 -7.48
C THR A 198 -1.33 -8.06 -7.17
N VAL A 199 -0.84 -7.35 -8.20
CA VAL A 199 -0.49 -5.93 -8.09
C VAL A 199 -1.73 -5.08 -7.79
N LEU A 200 -2.86 -5.39 -8.43
CA LEU A 200 -4.11 -4.67 -8.21
C LEU A 200 -4.64 -4.86 -6.78
N ARG A 201 -4.71 -6.10 -6.27
CA ARG A 201 -5.17 -6.41 -4.90
C ARG A 201 -4.29 -5.77 -3.84
N ALA A 202 -2.96 -5.88 -3.99
CA ALA A 202 -2.03 -5.30 -3.03
C ALA A 202 -2.10 -3.76 -3.02
N ARG A 203 -2.14 -3.10 -4.18
CA ARG A 203 -2.27 -1.63 -4.25
C ARG A 203 -3.65 -1.14 -3.82
N TYR A 204 -4.71 -1.89 -4.11
CA TYR A 204 -6.04 -1.64 -3.54
C TYR A 204 -5.94 -1.58 -2.01
N TYR A 205 -5.31 -2.58 -1.39
CA TYR A 205 -5.14 -2.62 0.05
C TYR A 205 -4.40 -1.39 0.58
N VAL A 206 -3.24 -1.02 0.01
CA VAL A 206 -2.48 0.17 0.45
C VAL A 206 -3.31 1.45 0.31
N LEU A 207 -3.93 1.68 -0.84
CA LEU A 207 -4.72 2.90 -1.10
C LEU A 207 -5.95 2.99 -0.21
N MET A 208 -6.68 1.89 0.00
CA MET A 208 -7.85 1.91 0.88
C MET A 208 -7.47 2.12 2.35
N ASN A 209 -6.29 1.68 2.79
CA ASN A 209 -5.74 2.03 4.10
C ASN A 209 -5.40 3.53 4.19
N MET A 210 -4.83 4.12 3.13
CA MET A 210 -4.64 5.58 3.10
C MET A 210 -5.97 6.32 3.18
N MET A 211 -7.02 5.81 2.55
CA MET A 211 -8.37 6.39 2.57
C MET A 211 -9.11 6.18 3.90
N GLU A 212 -8.52 5.57 4.93
CA GLU A 212 -9.10 5.60 6.29
C GLU A 212 -9.05 7.00 6.91
N SER A 213 -8.09 7.83 6.49
CA SER A 213 -7.92 9.20 6.95
C SER A 213 -8.80 10.18 6.16
N GLU A 214 -9.68 10.89 6.87
CA GLU A 214 -10.49 11.97 6.28
C GLU A 214 -9.63 13.15 5.79
N GLU A 215 -8.45 13.34 6.36
CA GLU A 215 -7.49 14.33 5.89
C GLU A 215 -7.01 13.99 4.48
N HIS A 216 -6.65 12.73 4.23
CA HIS A 216 -6.22 12.27 2.91
C HIS A 216 -7.36 12.35 1.89
N GLN A 217 -8.58 12.00 2.30
CA GLN A 217 -9.75 12.09 1.42
C GLN A 217 -10.03 13.55 0.99
N ARG A 218 -9.97 14.50 1.94
CA ARG A 218 -10.25 15.92 1.66
C ARG A 218 -9.14 16.57 0.83
N ASN A 219 -7.89 16.43 1.26
CA ASN A 219 -6.77 17.12 0.64
C ASN A 219 -6.31 16.43 -0.65
N GLY A 220 -6.65 15.15 -0.81
CA GLY A 220 -6.07 14.28 -1.81
C GLY A 220 -4.68 13.79 -1.46
N ILE A 221 -4.15 12.96 -2.35
CA ILE A 221 -2.80 12.41 -2.24
C ILE A 221 -1.99 12.70 -3.51
N ILE A 222 -0.68 12.59 -3.40
CA ILE A 222 0.23 12.57 -4.54
C ILE A 222 0.60 11.13 -4.87
N LEU A 223 0.46 10.74 -6.13
CA LEU A 223 1.00 9.47 -6.62
C LEU A 223 2.33 9.72 -7.32
N ILE A 224 3.37 8.98 -6.95
CA ILE A 224 4.66 8.97 -7.64
C ILE A 224 4.97 7.56 -8.09
N TYR A 225 4.93 7.33 -9.40
CA TYR A 225 5.48 6.15 -10.03
C TYR A 225 6.95 6.40 -10.37
N PHE A 226 7.87 5.83 -9.59
CA PHE A 226 9.29 6.15 -9.66
C PHE A 226 10.12 5.03 -10.29
N GLY A 227 10.15 4.99 -11.63
CA GLY A 227 10.93 4.05 -12.44
C GLY A 227 12.27 4.60 -12.93
N ALA A 228 12.80 5.66 -12.31
CA ALA A 228 14.05 6.32 -12.73
C ALA A 228 15.31 5.83 -11.99
N LEU A 229 15.21 4.73 -11.24
CA LEU A 229 16.35 4.14 -10.53
C LEU A 229 17.29 3.42 -11.52
N ALA A 230 18.59 3.75 -11.47
CA ALA A 230 19.57 3.36 -12.50
C ALA A 230 19.94 1.86 -12.48
N SER A 231 19.83 1.19 -11.34
CA SER A 231 20.43 -0.13 -11.09
C SER A 231 19.45 -1.30 -11.09
N HIS A 232 18.18 -1.09 -11.45
CA HIS A 232 17.14 -2.11 -11.32
C HIS A 232 16.37 -2.33 -12.62
N ARG A 233 16.11 -3.59 -12.96
CA ARG A 233 15.17 -3.95 -14.04
C ARG A 233 13.78 -3.51 -13.62
N ASN A 234 13.21 -2.55 -14.35
CA ASN A 234 11.85 -2.08 -14.10
C ASN A 234 10.83 -3.08 -14.66
N GLN A 235 9.94 -3.56 -13.79
CA GLN A 235 8.77 -4.35 -14.21
C GLN A 235 7.51 -3.49 -14.21
N HIS A 236 7.03 -3.12 -15.38
CA HIS A 236 5.82 -2.33 -15.54
C HIS A 236 4.57 -3.25 -15.54
N ALA A 237 3.56 -2.92 -14.75
CA ALA A 237 2.23 -3.58 -14.80
C ALA A 237 1.18 -2.59 -15.29
N SER A 238 0.14 -3.11 -15.93
CA SER A 238 -1.08 -2.34 -16.23
C SER A 238 -1.76 -1.93 -14.93
N ASN A 239 -2.17 -0.67 -14.85
CA ASN A 239 -2.98 -0.14 -13.75
C ASN A 239 -4.46 -0.01 -14.14
N SER A 240 -4.92 -0.70 -15.20
CA SER A 240 -6.24 -0.49 -15.80
C SER A 240 -7.35 -0.53 -14.74
N GLY A 241 -8.06 0.58 -14.58
CA GLY A 241 -9.18 0.74 -13.65
C GLY A 241 -8.78 1.29 -12.28
N LEU A 242 -7.76 0.69 -11.64
CA LEU A 242 -7.42 0.98 -10.23
C LEU A 242 -7.22 2.47 -9.91
N LEU A 243 -6.56 3.20 -10.83
CA LEU A 243 -6.23 4.61 -10.63
C LEU A 243 -7.44 5.55 -10.62
N TRP A 244 -8.57 5.16 -11.22
CA TRP A 244 -9.74 6.04 -11.33
C TRP A 244 -11.04 5.45 -10.77
N ASP A 245 -11.06 4.14 -10.51
CA ASP A 245 -12.22 3.46 -9.92
C ASP A 245 -12.17 3.44 -8.38
N LEU A 246 -11.01 3.71 -7.76
CA LEU A 246 -10.90 3.92 -6.32
C LEU A 246 -11.34 5.34 -5.91
N PRO A 247 -11.93 5.53 -4.71
CA PRO A 247 -12.35 6.84 -4.21
C PRO A 247 -11.15 7.65 -3.68
N VAL A 248 -10.20 7.93 -4.58
CA VAL A 248 -8.98 8.68 -4.28
C VAL A 248 -8.97 9.93 -5.16
N PHE A 249 -8.89 11.10 -4.51
CA PHE A 249 -8.54 12.32 -5.24
C PHE A 249 -7.01 12.41 -5.38
N TYR A 250 -6.52 12.28 -6.60
CA TYR A 250 -5.11 12.48 -6.92
C TYR A 250 -4.87 13.94 -7.27
N ALA A 251 -4.27 14.69 -6.34
CA ALA A 251 -3.96 16.09 -6.57
C ALA A 251 -2.76 16.27 -7.50
N GLY A 252 -1.90 15.25 -7.60
CA GLY A 252 -0.82 15.16 -8.57
C GLY A 252 -0.47 13.71 -8.88
N LEU A 253 -0.20 13.41 -10.15
CA LEU A 253 0.29 12.12 -10.62
C LEU A 253 1.62 12.34 -11.33
N HIS A 254 2.70 11.79 -10.78
CA HIS A 254 4.03 11.94 -11.35
C HIS A 254 4.59 10.58 -11.74
N CYS A 255 5.02 10.46 -13.00
CA CYS A 255 5.66 9.24 -13.48
C CYS A 255 7.10 9.57 -13.91
N CYS A 256 8.09 8.98 -13.25
CA CYS A 256 9.51 9.24 -13.49
C CYS A 256 10.18 8.05 -14.17
N PHE A 257 10.94 8.29 -15.24
CA PHE A 257 11.60 7.25 -16.01
C PHE A 257 12.98 7.68 -16.49
N ASN A 258 13.90 6.73 -16.54
CA ASN A 258 15.23 6.86 -17.13
C ASN A 258 15.39 6.04 -18.43
N SER A 259 14.30 5.43 -18.91
CA SER A 259 14.26 4.53 -20.07
C SER A 259 13.26 5.03 -21.09
N LEU A 260 13.70 5.18 -22.35
CA LEU A 260 12.83 5.60 -23.45
C LEU A 260 11.71 4.58 -23.72
N ALA A 261 11.99 3.28 -23.56
CA ALA A 261 10.98 2.24 -23.73
C ALA A 261 9.87 2.36 -22.68
N ALA A 262 10.23 2.58 -21.41
CA ALA A 262 9.26 2.81 -20.34
C ALA A 262 8.47 4.10 -20.57
N TYR A 263 9.14 5.14 -21.07
CA TYR A 263 8.51 6.40 -21.45
C TYR A 263 7.43 6.20 -22.54
N ILE A 264 7.75 5.48 -23.61
CA ILE A 264 6.77 5.20 -24.69
C ILE A 264 5.58 4.40 -24.16
N LEU A 265 5.83 3.40 -23.31
CA LEU A 265 4.77 2.57 -22.73
C LEU A 265 3.82 3.40 -21.85
N ILE A 266 4.35 4.31 -21.03
CA ILE A 266 3.48 5.20 -20.25
C ILE A 266 2.71 6.16 -21.16
N SER A 267 3.32 6.68 -22.24
CA SER A 267 2.65 7.58 -23.19
C SER A 267 1.37 6.96 -23.75
N VAL A 268 1.40 5.68 -24.10
CA VAL A 268 0.20 4.94 -24.54
C VAL A 268 -0.84 4.82 -23.42
N ALA A 269 -0.41 4.58 -22.17
CA ALA A 269 -1.32 4.51 -21.03
C ALA A 269 -1.96 5.87 -20.71
N VAL A 270 -1.22 6.98 -20.88
CA VAL A 270 -1.72 8.35 -20.69
C VAL A 270 -2.94 8.63 -21.59
N LEU A 271 -2.90 8.18 -22.84
CA LEU A 271 -3.99 8.37 -23.80
C LEU A 271 -5.31 7.74 -23.33
N ARG A 272 -5.23 6.67 -22.51
CA ARG A 272 -6.39 5.97 -21.94
C ARG A 272 -6.89 6.59 -20.64
N LEU A 273 -6.19 7.56 -20.06
CA LEU A 273 -6.65 8.21 -18.83
C LEU A 273 -7.93 9.00 -19.09
N PRO A 274 -8.89 8.98 -18.14
CA PRO A 274 -10.03 9.88 -18.15
C PRO A 274 -9.57 11.33 -18.23
N PHE A 275 -10.31 12.16 -18.98
CA PHE A 275 -9.97 13.57 -19.21
C PHE A 275 -9.73 14.33 -17.89
N ALA A 276 -10.54 14.11 -16.87
CA ALA A 276 -10.43 14.77 -15.56
C ALA A 276 -9.08 14.55 -14.84
N MET A 277 -8.36 13.48 -15.15
CA MET A 277 -7.07 13.15 -14.53
C MET A 277 -5.87 13.72 -15.29
N ARG A 278 -5.96 13.83 -16.63
CA ARG A 278 -4.82 14.24 -17.48
C ARG A 278 -4.21 15.58 -17.06
N PRO A 279 -4.99 16.63 -16.73
CA PRO A 279 -4.47 17.91 -16.23
C PRO A 279 -3.50 17.79 -15.06
N ARG A 280 -3.69 16.79 -14.19
CA ARG A 280 -2.92 16.56 -12.95
C ARG A 280 -1.74 15.62 -13.12
N MET A 281 -1.50 15.10 -14.33
CA MET A 281 -0.39 14.20 -14.58
C MET A 281 0.84 14.91 -15.15
N ARG A 282 2.03 14.52 -14.69
CA ARG A 282 3.31 14.92 -15.26
C ARG A 282 4.19 13.70 -15.47
N VAL A 283 4.84 13.63 -16.63
CA VAL A 283 5.80 12.57 -16.95
C VAL A 283 7.19 13.19 -16.99
N HIS A 284 8.08 12.66 -16.17
CA HIS A 284 9.45 13.13 -16.01
C HIS A 284 10.40 12.12 -16.63
N TYR A 285 11.11 12.54 -17.67
CA TYR A 285 12.18 11.76 -18.29
C TYR A 285 13.56 12.34 -17.92
N GLY A 286 14.50 11.48 -17.53
CA GLY A 286 15.87 11.85 -17.21
C GLY A 286 16.54 10.88 -16.24
N SER A 287 17.72 11.26 -15.74
CA SER A 287 18.37 10.53 -14.65
C SER A 287 17.53 10.56 -13.36
N CYS A 288 17.89 9.73 -12.38
CA CYS A 288 17.27 9.77 -11.05
C CYS A 288 17.33 11.18 -10.45
N THR A 289 18.48 11.85 -10.53
CA THR A 289 18.68 13.21 -10.03
C THR A 289 17.84 14.24 -10.78
N ASP A 290 17.70 14.12 -12.11
CA ASP A 290 16.86 15.03 -12.90
C ASP A 290 15.39 14.90 -12.51
N CYS A 291 14.91 13.67 -12.30
CA CYS A 291 13.54 13.41 -11.89
C CYS A 291 13.25 13.98 -10.51
N LEU A 292 14.17 13.78 -9.54
CA LEU A 292 14.03 14.35 -8.19
C LEU A 292 14.03 15.89 -8.22
N TYR A 293 14.90 16.50 -9.03
CA TYR A 293 14.92 17.95 -9.21
C TYR A 293 13.60 18.47 -9.78
N LYS A 294 13.05 17.82 -10.82
CA LYS A 294 11.73 18.17 -11.38
C LYS A 294 10.60 18.00 -10.36
N LEU A 295 10.63 16.96 -9.53
CA LEU A 295 9.61 16.76 -8.49
C LEU A 295 9.67 17.86 -7.41
N SER A 296 10.86 18.38 -7.10
CA SER A 296 11.01 19.49 -6.15
C SER A 296 10.26 20.75 -6.59
N SER A 297 10.15 21.04 -7.89
CA SER A 297 9.36 22.18 -8.40
C SER A 297 7.86 22.04 -8.16
N PHE A 298 7.37 20.81 -7.89
CA PHE A 298 6.00 20.53 -7.46
C PHE A 298 5.84 20.45 -5.93
N GLY A 299 6.93 20.67 -5.18
CA GLY A 299 6.89 20.66 -3.72
C GLY A 299 7.04 19.29 -3.09
N ILE A 300 7.57 18.35 -3.86
CA ILE A 300 7.78 16.99 -3.39
C ILE A 300 9.26 16.90 -2.99
N PRO A 301 9.57 16.79 -1.69
CA PRO A 301 10.96 16.72 -1.25
C PRO A 301 11.60 15.38 -1.63
N LYS A 302 12.92 15.37 -1.86
CA LYS A 302 13.66 14.16 -2.26
C LYS A 302 13.51 13.06 -1.22
N GLU A 303 13.64 13.43 0.04
CA GLU A 303 13.54 12.57 1.22
C GLU A 303 12.16 11.96 1.41
N ALA A 304 11.13 12.43 0.68
CA ALA A 304 9.84 11.74 0.63
C ALA A 304 9.85 10.50 -0.27
N ILE A 305 10.87 10.35 -1.13
CA ILE A 305 10.92 9.32 -2.17
C ILE A 305 12.08 8.38 -1.90
N LEU A 306 13.29 8.92 -1.68
CA LEU A 306 14.52 8.15 -1.54
C LEU A 306 15.32 8.62 -0.33
N ASN A 307 16.13 7.72 0.21
CA ASN A 307 17.12 8.02 1.25
C ASN A 307 18.36 8.74 0.67
N ASP A 308 19.33 9.05 1.54
CA ASP A 308 20.56 9.74 1.15
C ASP A 308 21.41 8.95 0.13
N SER A 309 21.28 7.62 0.13
CA SER A 309 21.91 6.72 -0.84
C SER A 309 21.18 6.63 -2.19
N ASN A 310 20.11 7.42 -2.39
CA ASN A 310 19.22 7.38 -3.56
C ASN A 310 18.52 6.01 -3.75
N GLU A 311 18.23 5.33 -2.65
CA GLU A 311 17.47 4.08 -2.63
C GLU A 311 16.10 4.29 -1.96
N PRO A 312 15.08 3.50 -2.31
CA PRO A 312 13.81 3.52 -1.59
C PRO A 312 14.00 3.17 -0.10
N ASP A 313 13.34 3.91 0.79
CA ASP A 313 13.35 3.60 2.21
C ASP A 313 12.38 2.45 2.54
N LEU A 314 12.93 1.24 2.65
CA LEU A 314 12.15 0.04 2.99
C LEU A 314 11.82 -0.05 4.48
N MET A 315 12.56 0.64 5.36
CA MET A 315 12.40 0.49 6.80
C MET A 315 11.05 1.03 7.24
N ASP A 316 10.71 2.25 6.83
CA ASP A 316 9.44 2.90 7.13
C ASP A 316 8.26 2.07 6.60
N HIS A 317 8.37 1.57 5.36
CA HIS A 317 7.35 0.73 4.74
C HIS A 317 7.14 -0.59 5.51
N LEU A 318 8.22 -1.29 5.89
CA LEU A 318 8.12 -2.54 6.63
C LEU A 318 7.57 -2.32 8.04
N GLN A 319 7.87 -1.18 8.68
CA GLN A 319 7.25 -0.81 9.95
C GLN A 319 5.74 -0.60 9.78
N TRP A 320 5.32 0.14 8.75
CA TRP A 320 3.90 0.30 8.43
C TRP A 320 3.22 -1.06 8.20
N TYR A 321 3.83 -1.95 7.41
CA TYR A 321 3.27 -3.27 7.11
C TYR A 321 3.14 -4.14 8.36
N ARG A 322 4.15 -4.16 9.24
CA ARG A 322 4.08 -4.87 10.54
C ARG A 322 2.98 -4.29 11.43
N HIS A 323 2.88 -2.97 11.50
CA HIS A 323 1.81 -2.32 12.25
C HIS A 323 0.42 -2.72 11.73
N ARG A 324 0.26 -2.86 10.41
CA ARG A 324 -0.98 -3.40 9.82
C ARG A 324 -1.27 -4.83 10.25
N GLN A 325 -0.26 -5.69 10.30
CA GLN A 325 -0.41 -7.06 10.80
C GLN A 325 -0.88 -7.07 12.26
N GLU A 326 -0.31 -6.22 13.11
CA GLU A 326 -0.67 -6.11 14.53
C GLU A 326 -2.10 -5.59 14.75
N LEU A 327 -2.47 -4.51 14.05
CA LEU A 327 -3.81 -3.91 14.15
C LEU A 327 -4.90 -4.91 13.76
N GLU A 328 -4.68 -5.64 12.67
CA GLU A 328 -5.69 -6.56 12.13
C GLU A 328 -5.76 -7.87 12.90
N LEU A 329 -4.66 -8.31 13.53
CA LEU A 329 -4.71 -9.41 14.51
C LEU A 329 -5.50 -9.02 15.77
N THR A 330 -5.31 -7.80 16.27
CA THR A 330 -6.00 -7.31 17.48
C THR A 330 -7.50 -7.14 17.24
N TYR A 331 -7.90 -6.69 16.05
CA TYR A 331 -9.31 -6.56 15.68
C TYR A 331 -10.05 -7.91 15.67
N VAL A 332 -9.38 -8.98 15.19
CA VAL A 332 -9.94 -10.34 15.22
C VAL A 332 -10.14 -10.81 16.66
N SER A 333 -9.20 -10.54 17.57
CA SER A 333 -9.33 -10.92 18.98
C SER A 333 -10.42 -10.15 19.74
N ASP A 334 -10.70 -8.89 19.39
CA ASP A 334 -11.76 -8.10 20.03
C ASP A 334 -13.15 -8.47 19.50
N SER A 335 -13.28 -8.80 18.21
CA SER A 335 -14.55 -9.25 17.61
C SER A 335 -14.98 -10.66 18.03
N ASP A 336 -14.04 -11.51 18.47
CA ASP A 336 -14.30 -12.88 18.92
C ASP A 336 -14.87 -12.95 20.35
N THR A 337 -15.08 -11.82 21.03
CA THR A 337 -15.75 -11.80 22.34
C THR A 337 -17.28 -11.96 22.24
N ASP A 338 -17.86 -11.83 21.05
CA ASP A 338 -19.29 -12.01 20.77
C ASP A 338 -19.49 -12.89 19.53
N MET A 339 -19.14 -14.19 19.61
CA MET A 339 -19.84 -15.32 18.95
C MET A 339 -18.99 -16.60 19.03
N GLN A 340 -19.32 -17.44 20.01
CA GLN A 340 -18.69 -18.75 20.20
C GLN A 340 -18.99 -19.73 19.06
N SER A 341 -17.96 -20.53 18.78
CA SER A 341 -17.96 -21.86 18.17
C SER A 341 -18.00 -21.94 16.64
N LEU A 342 -16.81 -22.12 16.06
CA LEU A 342 -16.40 -23.37 15.41
C LEU A 342 -14.89 -23.31 15.16
N ALA A 343 -14.18 -24.35 15.62
CA ALA A 343 -12.73 -24.44 15.62
C ALA A 343 -12.13 -24.21 14.23
N SER A 344 -11.38 -23.11 14.06
CA SER A 344 -10.48 -22.94 12.93
C SER A 344 -9.05 -23.14 13.44
N THR A 345 -8.43 -24.21 12.97
CA THR A 345 -7.06 -24.62 13.29
C THR A 345 -6.08 -23.55 12.79
N HIS A 346 -5.68 -22.64 13.67
CA HIS A 346 -4.59 -21.69 13.42
C HIS A 346 -3.24 -22.42 13.36
N THR A 347 -2.74 -22.68 12.15
CA THR A 347 -1.35 -23.14 11.96
C THR A 347 -0.37 -22.02 12.34
N ILE A 348 0.45 -22.23 13.37
CA ILE A 348 1.45 -21.25 13.84
C ILE A 348 2.70 -21.30 12.94
N ILE A 349 3.17 -20.13 12.49
CA ILE A 349 4.43 -19.98 11.76
C ILE A 349 5.47 -19.28 12.67
N PRO A 350 6.66 -19.87 12.87
CA PRO A 350 7.74 -19.26 13.65
C PRO A 350 8.28 -17.96 13.06
N ARG A 351 8.46 -16.96 13.92
CA ARG A 351 9.12 -15.68 13.61
C ARG A 351 10.59 -15.72 14.06
N PRO A 352 11.47 -14.84 13.52
CA PRO A 352 12.88 -14.78 13.96
C PRO A 352 13.03 -14.60 15.48
N GLY A 353 12.17 -13.77 16.11
CA GLY A 353 12.15 -13.54 17.56
C GLY A 353 11.61 -14.69 18.42
N ASP A 354 11.00 -15.73 17.83
CA ASP A 354 10.45 -16.86 18.59
C ASP A 354 11.57 -17.78 19.11
N VAL A 355 11.36 -18.40 20.26
CA VAL A 355 12.27 -19.34 20.89
C VAL A 355 11.85 -20.78 20.54
N LEU A 356 12.54 -21.39 19.59
CA LEU A 356 12.15 -22.67 19.01
C LEU A 356 12.72 -23.86 19.77
N PHE A 357 11.94 -24.92 19.95
CA PHE A 357 12.36 -26.22 20.48
C PHE A 357 12.87 -27.13 19.36
N GLY A 358 13.66 -28.14 19.73
CA GLY A 358 14.19 -29.12 18.78
C GLY A 358 15.53 -28.76 18.11
N PRO A 359 16.02 -29.66 17.23
CA PRO A 359 17.29 -29.53 16.52
C PRO A 359 17.32 -28.30 15.60
N GLY A 360 18.49 -27.71 15.36
CA GLY A 360 18.64 -26.59 14.43
C GLY A 360 18.22 -25.21 14.98
N SER A 361 17.38 -25.16 16.02
CA SER A 361 16.94 -23.92 16.68
C SER A 361 18.07 -23.05 17.26
N ARG A 362 19.30 -23.56 17.32
CA ARG A 362 20.41 -22.84 17.95
C ARG A 362 20.75 -21.52 17.27
N LYS A 363 20.60 -21.45 15.95
CA LYS A 363 20.94 -20.28 15.13
C LYS A 363 19.80 -19.26 15.04
N ASN A 364 18.61 -19.59 15.53
CA ASN A 364 17.47 -18.69 15.48
C ASN A 364 17.66 -17.47 16.42
N GLU A 365 17.23 -16.29 16.00
CA GLU A 365 17.45 -15.04 16.72
C GLU A 365 16.86 -15.07 18.13
N GLY A 366 15.62 -15.56 18.29
CA GLY A 366 15.00 -15.72 19.61
C GLY A 366 15.79 -16.64 20.53
N ASN A 367 16.35 -17.74 20.01
CA ASN A 367 17.20 -18.64 20.80
C ASN A 367 18.58 -18.03 21.13
N ILE A 368 19.09 -17.11 20.29
CA ILE A 368 20.30 -16.34 20.56
C ILE A 368 20.02 -15.32 21.67
N LEU A 369 18.93 -14.55 21.56
CA LEU A 369 18.47 -13.61 22.58
C LEU A 369 18.27 -14.29 23.93
N MET A 370 17.56 -15.43 23.96
CA MET A 370 17.36 -16.21 25.18
C MET A 370 18.70 -16.61 25.82
N ARG A 371 19.70 -17.03 25.04
CA ARG A 371 21.03 -17.36 25.58
C ARG A 371 21.75 -16.15 26.14
N ASN A 372 21.67 -15.01 25.46
CA ASN A 372 22.30 -13.78 25.93
C ASN A 372 21.68 -13.36 27.27
N LEU A 373 20.35 -13.40 27.41
CA LEU A 373 19.67 -13.14 28.68
C LEU A 373 20.08 -14.11 29.78
N VAL A 374 20.17 -15.41 29.47
CA VAL A 374 20.66 -16.43 30.41
C VAL A 374 22.10 -16.15 30.86
N LEU A 375 22.97 -15.69 29.95
CA LEU A 375 24.36 -15.33 30.28
C LEU A 375 24.43 -14.10 31.19
N THR A 376 23.60 -13.09 30.93
CA THR A 376 23.54 -11.85 31.74
C THR A 376 23.24 -12.14 33.21
N VAL A 377 22.34 -13.09 33.49
CA VAL A 377 21.92 -13.42 34.86
C VAL A 377 22.60 -14.67 35.43
N LEU A 378 23.62 -15.22 34.75
CA LEU A 378 24.20 -16.52 35.08
C LEU A 378 24.82 -16.56 36.48
N THR A 379 25.56 -15.51 36.87
CA THR A 379 26.23 -15.41 38.17
C THR A 379 25.21 -15.37 39.30
N GLU A 380 24.23 -14.48 39.20
CA GLU A 380 23.11 -14.39 40.15
C GLU A 380 22.30 -15.70 40.21
N TYR A 381 22.08 -16.35 39.07
CA TYR A 381 21.44 -17.66 39.01
C TYR A 381 22.26 -18.77 39.68
N ASN A 382 23.59 -18.66 39.77
CA ASN A 382 24.42 -19.68 40.44
C ASN A 382 24.33 -19.55 41.96
N GLU A 383 24.35 -18.33 42.47
CA GLU A 383 24.41 -18.00 43.91
C GLU A 383 23.03 -18.00 44.59
N SER A 384 21.96 -17.99 43.81
CA SER A 384 20.60 -17.79 44.29
C SER A 384 19.89 -19.06 44.76
N THR A 385 18.85 -18.88 45.59
CA THR A 385 18.04 -19.97 46.13
C THR A 385 17.11 -20.58 45.06
N LYS A 386 16.44 -21.70 45.37
CA LYS A 386 15.47 -22.33 44.44
C LYS A 386 14.33 -21.37 44.05
N ARG A 387 13.88 -20.53 44.98
CA ARG A 387 12.81 -19.54 44.75
C ARG A 387 13.27 -18.45 43.80
N ASP A 388 14.47 -17.95 44.01
CA ASP A 388 15.06 -16.86 43.21
C ASP A 388 15.40 -17.34 41.79
N LYS A 389 15.86 -18.58 41.63
CA LYS A 389 16.06 -19.22 40.32
C LYS A 389 14.78 -19.29 39.49
N MET A 390 13.66 -19.55 40.15
CA MET A 390 12.34 -19.53 39.50
C MET A 390 11.97 -18.12 39.07
N GLN A 391 12.23 -17.12 39.92
CA GLN A 391 11.99 -15.72 39.60
C GLN A 391 12.83 -15.23 38.42
N LEU A 392 14.13 -15.54 38.41
CA LEU A 392 15.05 -15.22 37.29
C LEU A 392 14.62 -15.89 35.98
N THR A 393 14.16 -17.14 36.06
CA THR A 393 13.62 -17.85 34.88
C THR A 393 12.37 -17.14 34.35
N LYS A 394 11.47 -16.74 35.23
CA LYS A 394 10.26 -15.99 34.87
C LYS A 394 10.63 -14.65 34.23
N THR A 395 11.57 -13.89 34.80
CA THR A 395 12.03 -12.62 34.23
C THR A 395 12.57 -12.78 32.81
N ILE A 396 13.31 -13.86 32.51
CA ILE A 396 13.78 -14.14 31.14
C ILE A 396 12.61 -14.41 30.19
N ILE A 397 11.60 -15.18 30.62
CA ILE A 397 10.40 -15.45 29.81
C ILE A 397 9.68 -14.13 29.54
N ASP A 398 9.42 -13.35 30.59
CA ASP A 398 8.70 -12.08 30.51
C ASP A 398 9.42 -11.10 29.56
N GLU A 399 10.75 -11.02 29.59
CA GLU A 399 11.54 -10.15 28.72
C GLU A 399 11.48 -10.57 27.24
N ILE A 400 11.44 -11.88 26.96
CA ILE A 400 11.29 -12.42 25.60
C ILE A 400 9.87 -12.15 25.09
N THR A 401 8.87 -12.42 25.91
CA THR A 401 7.45 -12.20 25.59
C THR A 401 7.14 -10.71 25.41
N LYS A 402 7.73 -9.83 26.23
CA LYS A 402 7.62 -8.37 26.10
C LYS A 402 8.18 -7.86 24.77
N LYS A 403 9.18 -8.54 24.20
CA LYS A 403 9.74 -8.27 22.87
C LYS A 403 8.98 -8.98 21.73
N GLY A 404 7.82 -9.55 22.02
CA GLY A 404 6.97 -10.23 21.05
C GLY A 404 7.44 -11.64 20.67
N GLY A 405 8.40 -12.22 21.39
CA GLY A 405 8.87 -13.59 21.15
C GLY A 405 8.03 -14.62 21.89
N ARG A 406 7.68 -15.72 21.21
CA ARG A 406 6.95 -16.87 21.80
C ARG A 406 7.85 -18.08 21.93
N PHE A 407 7.54 -18.98 22.84
CA PHE A 407 8.22 -20.27 22.95
C PHE A 407 7.47 -21.29 22.11
N LEU A 408 8.07 -21.82 21.04
CA LEU A 408 7.36 -22.70 20.11
C LEU A 408 7.98 -24.09 20.06
N LYS A 409 7.15 -25.13 20.16
CA LYS A 409 7.55 -26.52 19.94
C LYS A 409 6.86 -27.06 18.70
N GLN A 410 7.51 -27.97 18.00
CA GLN A 410 6.95 -28.59 16.82
C GLN A 410 6.33 -29.92 17.24
N ASN A 411 5.07 -30.14 16.88
CA ASN A 411 4.41 -31.42 17.07
C ASN A 411 5.09 -32.48 16.19
N GLU A 412 5.48 -33.61 16.78
CA GLU A 412 6.27 -34.63 16.07
C GLU A 412 5.47 -35.33 14.98
N ASP A 413 4.15 -35.45 15.14
CA ASP A 413 3.25 -36.15 14.22
C ASP A 413 2.77 -35.23 13.11
N THR A 414 2.31 -34.02 13.43
CA THR A 414 1.73 -33.09 12.44
C THR A 414 2.76 -32.18 11.77
N LYS A 415 3.96 -32.08 12.34
CA LYS A 415 5.01 -31.10 11.97
C LYS A 415 4.57 -29.63 12.09
N GLU A 416 3.43 -29.36 12.71
CA GLU A 416 2.96 -28.00 12.98
C GLU A 416 3.63 -27.42 14.23
N TRP A 417 3.71 -26.10 14.30
CA TRP A 417 4.19 -25.43 15.51
C TRP A 417 3.02 -25.19 16.47
N GLU A 418 3.30 -25.38 17.74
CA GLU A 418 2.41 -25.08 18.85
C GLU A 418 3.14 -24.24 19.89
N GLU A 419 2.40 -23.35 20.55
CA GLU A 419 2.97 -22.53 21.61
C GLU A 419 3.21 -23.39 22.86
N ALA A 420 4.45 -23.37 23.34
CA ALA A 420 4.86 -24.08 24.53
C ALA A 420 4.34 -23.32 25.76
N ASN A 421 3.76 -24.06 26.71
CA ASN A 421 3.25 -23.44 27.93
C ASN A 421 4.40 -22.91 28.81
N HIS A 422 4.04 -22.08 29.80
CA HIS A 422 5.02 -21.46 30.70
C HIS A 422 5.95 -22.47 31.39
N THR A 423 5.45 -23.67 31.72
CA THR A 423 6.25 -24.74 32.34
C THR A 423 7.30 -25.29 31.38
N GLU A 424 6.96 -25.43 30.10
CA GLU A 424 7.86 -25.89 29.04
C GLU A 424 8.93 -24.84 28.71
N ALA A 425 8.53 -23.57 28.60
CA ALA A 425 9.45 -22.44 28.45
C ALA A 425 10.47 -22.37 29.60
N SER A 426 9.98 -22.49 30.85
CA SER A 426 10.81 -22.53 32.05
C SER A 426 11.82 -23.68 32.02
N ARG A 427 11.38 -24.87 31.58
CA ARG A 427 12.24 -26.06 31.45
C ARG A 427 13.35 -25.84 30.42
N LYS A 428 13.04 -25.18 29.30
CA LYS A 428 14.02 -24.86 28.25
C LYS A 428 15.11 -23.92 28.76
N ILE A 429 14.73 -22.89 29.50
CA ILE A 429 15.67 -21.93 30.11
C ILE A 429 16.55 -22.64 31.14
N ALA A 430 15.95 -23.43 32.04
CA ALA A 430 16.68 -24.23 33.03
C ALA A 430 17.67 -25.20 32.38
N HIS A 431 17.30 -25.82 31.25
CA HIS A 431 18.21 -26.66 30.47
C HIS A 431 19.35 -25.86 29.84
N THR A 432 19.09 -24.62 29.42
CA THR A 432 20.11 -23.72 28.88
C THR A 432 21.14 -23.34 29.94
N PHE A 433 20.72 -22.98 31.16
CA PHE A 433 21.62 -22.79 32.30
C PHE A 433 22.51 -24.02 32.55
N ARG A 434 21.93 -25.23 32.55
CA ARG A 434 22.69 -26.47 32.74
C ARG A 434 23.71 -26.73 31.62
N ASN A 435 23.36 -26.44 30.37
CA ASN A 435 24.26 -26.64 29.24
C ASN A 435 25.45 -25.67 29.25
N ILE A 436 25.22 -24.42 29.64
CA ILE A 436 26.29 -23.42 29.76
C ILE A 436 27.26 -23.80 30.89
N ARG A 437 26.76 -24.42 31.97
CA ARG A 437 27.59 -24.94 33.08
C ARG A 437 28.43 -26.16 32.74
N ARG A 438 28.16 -26.87 31.63
CA ARG A 438 28.95 -28.05 31.28
C ARG A 438 30.33 -27.60 30.78
N PRO A 439 31.45 -28.04 31.40
CA PRO A 439 32.78 -27.77 30.85
C PRO A 439 32.87 -28.34 29.43
N SER A 440 33.49 -27.59 28.52
CA SER A 440 33.66 -28.04 27.14
C SER A 440 34.45 -29.36 27.14
N ARG A 441 33.84 -30.44 26.66
CA ARG A 441 34.59 -31.64 26.31
C ARG A 441 35.50 -31.24 25.14
N ALA A 442 36.77 -30.94 25.43
CA ALA A 442 37.81 -30.84 24.43
C ALA A 442 37.73 -32.09 23.54
N LYS A 443 37.57 -31.87 22.24
CA LYS A 443 37.66 -32.92 21.23
C LYS A 443 39.10 -33.43 21.20
N ASN A 444 39.45 -34.36 22.09
CA ASN A 444 40.52 -35.31 21.80
C ASN A 444 39.95 -36.35 20.84
N LYS A 445 40.08 -36.07 19.54
CA LYS A 445 40.18 -37.12 18.52
C LYS A 445 41.62 -37.07 18.02
N SER A 446 42.44 -38.01 18.51
CA SER A 446 43.63 -38.50 17.81
C SER A 446 43.22 -39.19 16.53
#